data_AF-A0A520R0N3-F1
#
_entry.id   AF-A0A520R0N3-F1
#
_cell.length_a   1.000
_cell.length_b   1.000
_cell.length_c   1.000
_cell.angle_alpha   90.00
_cell.angle_beta   90.00
_cell.angle_gamma   90.00
#
_symmetry.space_group_name_H-M   'P 1'
#
loop_
_entity.id
_entity.type
_entity.pdbx_description
1 polymer ?
#
loop_
_entity_poly.entity_id
_entity_poly.type
_entity_poly.pdbx_seq_one_letter_code
_entity_poly.pdbx_strand_id
1 'polypeptide(L)'
;MSETPPDPDLNTVPNWYRDIFPAGEHEGYYQKFGNHAACFIDRGAHQLVVTFDNLAEAGGRHLAREPWAGKFCADNGWSHLGIFAQGPTWFRDQRLIHWMEQQRDAGFFDGFDRVAFCGTSMGGFGALTFCDLSPNATVIAFSPQTTLAADLVPWEKRFNKGRRQDWSLAYSDAAEHTASAAQVFVVYDPFLNLDVHHIDRLHGSNIIPLHGFGLGHRSALVLRRMDRLKPVMQQAINGTLTPALFYQMIRNRKDIYMYRANMESYLEARNRPELQIFFRAAFRRRRKSRAAT
;
A
#
# COMPACT_ATOMS: atom_id res chain seq x y z
N MET A 1 35.41 8.08 -28.58
CA MET A 1 34.42 8.41 -27.54
C MET A 1 33.08 7.93 -28.06
N SER A 2 32.58 6.80 -27.58
CA SER A 2 31.26 6.30 -27.99
C SER A 2 30.19 7.05 -27.20
N GLU A 3 29.52 8.01 -27.84
CA GLU A 3 28.32 8.60 -27.28
C GLU A 3 27.27 7.49 -27.13
N THR A 4 26.92 7.21 -25.89
CA THR A 4 25.77 6.36 -25.57
C THR A 4 24.54 7.16 -25.98
N PRO A 5 23.62 6.63 -26.80
CA PRO A 5 22.43 7.37 -27.18
C PRO A 5 21.66 7.78 -25.91
N PRO A 6 21.09 8.99 -25.86
CA PRO A 6 20.30 9.43 -24.72
C PRO A 6 19.16 8.43 -24.50
N ASP A 7 18.96 8.05 -23.23
CA ASP A 7 17.89 7.16 -22.82
C ASP A 7 16.54 7.75 -23.29
N PRO A 8 15.76 7.07 -24.15
CA PRO A 8 14.49 7.59 -24.67
C PRO A 8 13.46 7.89 -23.57
N ASP A 9 13.68 7.41 -22.34
CA ASP A 9 12.79 7.58 -21.19
C ASP A 9 12.99 8.91 -20.43
N LEU A 10 13.90 9.78 -20.85
CA LEU A 10 14.06 11.12 -20.24
C LEU A 10 13.04 12.15 -20.75
N ASN A 11 12.33 11.86 -21.84
CA ASN A 11 11.38 12.78 -22.48
C ASN A 11 9.90 12.39 -22.28
N THR A 12 9.63 11.29 -21.58
CA THR A 12 8.27 10.85 -21.25
C THR A 12 7.79 11.58 -20.00
N VAL A 13 6.81 12.47 -20.16
CA VAL A 13 6.14 13.09 -19.00
C VAL A 13 5.17 12.10 -18.36
N PRO A 14 5.06 12.09 -17.02
CA PRO A 14 4.14 11.20 -16.31
C PRO A 14 2.67 11.57 -16.61
N ASN A 15 1.77 10.61 -16.44
CA ASN A 15 0.35 10.80 -16.74
C ASN A 15 -0.28 11.88 -15.86
N TRP A 16 0.06 11.93 -14.57
CA TRP A 16 -0.46 13.00 -13.70
C TRP A 16 -0.09 14.40 -14.20
N TYR A 17 1.06 14.59 -14.86
CA TYR A 17 1.42 15.88 -15.45
C TYR A 17 0.55 16.18 -16.67
N ARG A 18 0.25 15.16 -17.50
CA ARG A 18 -0.70 15.29 -18.62
C ARG A 18 -2.11 15.60 -18.14
N ASP A 19 -2.47 15.17 -16.94
CA ASP A 19 -3.79 15.46 -16.37
C ASP A 19 -3.90 16.92 -15.95
N ILE A 20 -2.87 17.50 -15.32
CA ILE A 20 -2.95 18.80 -14.62
C ILE A 20 -2.20 19.97 -15.28
N PHE A 21 -1.45 19.75 -16.36
CA PHE A 21 -0.81 20.86 -17.08
C PHE A 21 -1.87 21.81 -17.68
N PRO A 22 -1.51 23.03 -18.13
CA PRO A 22 -2.51 24.04 -18.52
C PRO A 22 -3.50 23.66 -19.64
N ALA A 23 -3.25 22.60 -20.41
CA ALA A 23 -4.20 22.07 -21.39
C ALA A 23 -4.67 20.64 -21.07
N GLY A 24 -4.45 20.18 -19.84
CA GLY A 24 -4.96 18.94 -19.29
C GLY A 24 -6.44 19.06 -18.93
N GLU A 25 -7.08 17.91 -18.70
CA GLU A 25 -8.51 17.83 -18.42
C GLU A 25 -8.86 18.19 -16.96
N HIS A 26 -7.90 18.07 -16.05
CA HIS A 26 -8.15 18.09 -14.62
C HIS A 26 -7.37 19.20 -13.93
N GLU A 27 -7.95 19.74 -12.86
CA GLU A 27 -7.23 20.61 -11.93
C GLU A 27 -6.35 19.76 -11.00
N GLY A 28 -5.33 20.38 -10.41
CA GLY A 28 -4.48 19.69 -9.46
C GLY A 28 -3.17 20.42 -9.16
N TYR A 29 -2.27 19.74 -8.46
CA TYR A 29 -0.96 20.28 -8.13
C TYR A 29 0.09 19.18 -7.92
N TYR A 30 1.36 19.57 -8.02
CA TYR A 30 2.50 18.80 -7.56
C TYR A 30 3.34 19.67 -6.62
N GLN A 31 3.53 19.23 -5.38
CA GLN A 31 4.28 19.97 -4.37
C GLN A 31 5.36 19.10 -3.75
N LYS A 32 6.61 19.56 -3.79
CA LYS A 32 7.77 18.82 -3.26
C LYS A 32 8.15 19.28 -1.85
N PHE A 33 8.44 18.32 -0.97
CA PHE A 33 8.90 18.56 0.41
C PHE A 33 10.11 17.68 0.70
N GLY A 34 11.32 18.22 0.60
CA GLY A 34 12.53 17.43 0.86
C GLY A 34 12.61 16.18 -0.04
N ASN A 35 12.49 15.01 0.58
CA ASN A 35 12.49 13.68 -0.06
C ASN A 35 11.09 13.14 -0.36
N HIS A 36 10.06 13.96 -0.24
CA HIS A 36 8.67 13.60 -0.51
C HIS A 36 8.05 14.57 -1.52
N ALA A 37 6.91 14.18 -2.06
CA ALA A 37 6.06 15.08 -2.81
C ALA A 37 4.60 14.66 -2.65
N ALA A 38 3.69 15.60 -2.80
CA ALA A 38 2.26 15.35 -2.97
C ALA A 38 1.88 15.68 -4.41
N CYS A 39 1.14 14.79 -5.06
CA CYS A 39 0.47 15.08 -6.32
C CYS A 39 -1.02 14.88 -6.14
N PHE A 40 -1.78 15.94 -6.37
CA PHE A 40 -3.22 15.92 -6.35
C PHE A 40 -3.77 16.09 -7.77
N ILE A 41 -4.76 15.29 -8.11
CA ILE A 41 -5.52 15.39 -9.37
C ILE A 41 -7.00 15.33 -9.00
N ASP A 42 -7.74 16.37 -9.36
CA ASP A 42 -9.16 16.50 -9.10
C ASP A 42 -9.99 15.89 -10.23
N ARG A 43 -10.80 14.88 -9.90
CA ARG A 43 -11.77 14.24 -10.78
C ARG A 43 -13.19 14.34 -10.23
N GLY A 44 -13.42 15.25 -9.29
CA GLY A 44 -14.69 15.51 -8.63
C GLY A 44 -14.72 15.12 -7.16
N ALA A 45 -15.77 15.59 -6.48
CA ALA A 45 -15.96 15.47 -5.04
C ALA A 45 -16.42 14.08 -4.57
N HIS A 46 -16.81 13.18 -5.48
CA HIS A 46 -17.44 11.92 -5.07
C HIS A 46 -16.52 10.99 -4.24
N GLN A 47 -15.24 10.91 -4.62
CA GLN A 47 -14.30 10.01 -3.96
C GLN A 47 -12.88 10.56 -4.09
N LEU A 48 -12.24 10.82 -2.95
CA LEU A 48 -10.80 11.00 -2.85
C LEU A 48 -10.14 9.69 -2.44
N VAL A 49 -9.09 9.29 -3.15
CA VAL A 49 -8.18 8.24 -2.72
C VAL A 49 -6.85 8.89 -2.37
N VAL A 50 -6.34 8.64 -1.17
CA VAL A 50 -5.01 9.04 -0.72
C VAL A 50 -4.12 7.82 -0.74
N THR A 51 -2.97 7.91 -1.42
CA THR A 51 -2.05 6.79 -1.52
C THR A 51 -0.63 7.15 -1.12
N PHE A 52 0.10 6.15 -0.68
CA PHE A 52 1.47 6.29 -0.19
C PHE A 52 2.39 5.32 -0.91
N ASP A 53 3.52 5.81 -1.41
CA ASP A 53 4.51 4.96 -2.06
C ASP A 53 4.99 3.82 -1.17
N ASN A 54 5.20 2.67 -1.79
CA ASN A 54 5.88 1.55 -1.16
C ASN A 54 7.40 1.62 -1.42
N LEU A 55 8.18 0.76 -0.75
CA LEU A 55 9.64 0.74 -0.90
C LEU A 55 10.15 0.45 -2.32
N ALA A 56 9.39 -0.28 -3.15
CA ALA A 56 9.81 -0.59 -4.51
C ALA A 56 9.66 0.62 -5.44
N GLU A 57 8.64 1.45 -5.22
CA GLU A 57 8.47 2.72 -5.93
C GLU A 57 9.35 3.82 -5.33
N ALA A 58 9.64 3.73 -4.04
CA ALA A 58 10.42 4.72 -3.32
C ALA A 58 11.90 4.69 -3.74
N GLY A 59 12.40 5.79 -4.30
CA GLY A 59 13.79 5.91 -4.74
C GLY A 59 14.02 5.75 -6.25
N GLY A 60 12.94 5.64 -7.03
CA GLY A 60 13.00 5.76 -8.49
C GLY A 60 13.71 7.06 -8.91
N ARG A 61 14.49 7.00 -9.99
CA ARG A 61 15.19 8.17 -10.56
C ARG A 61 14.62 8.61 -11.91
N HIS A 62 13.61 7.90 -12.42
CA HIS A 62 12.96 8.23 -13.68
C HIS A 62 12.06 9.46 -13.50
N LEU A 63 12.04 10.34 -14.51
CA LEU A 63 11.24 11.57 -14.50
C LEU A 63 9.74 11.27 -14.71
N ALA A 64 9.42 10.20 -15.45
CA ALA A 64 8.07 9.71 -15.72
C ALA A 64 7.43 8.99 -14.52
N ARG A 65 7.66 9.47 -13.29
CA ARG A 65 7.27 8.77 -12.07
C ARG A 65 5.78 8.93 -11.79
N GLU A 66 5.12 7.81 -11.53
CA GLU A 66 3.71 7.77 -11.15
C GLU A 66 3.53 7.58 -9.63
N PRO A 67 2.49 8.18 -9.01
CA PRO A 67 2.15 7.87 -7.64
C PRO A 67 1.58 6.44 -7.56
N TRP A 68 1.79 5.76 -6.43
CA TRP A 68 1.23 4.42 -6.25
C TRP A 68 -0.29 4.41 -6.47
N ALA A 69 -0.74 3.48 -7.32
CA ALA A 69 -2.13 3.33 -7.77
C ALA A 69 -2.72 4.50 -8.59
N GLY A 70 -1.91 5.44 -9.11
CA GLY A 70 -2.40 6.58 -9.90
C GLY A 70 -3.28 6.19 -11.08
N LYS A 71 -2.82 5.29 -11.95
CA LYS A 71 -3.64 4.76 -13.06
C LYS A 71 -4.92 4.08 -12.57
N PHE A 72 -4.88 3.39 -11.43
CA PHE A 72 -6.08 2.73 -10.90
C PHE A 72 -7.13 3.76 -10.44
N CYS A 73 -6.72 4.86 -9.81
CA CYS A 73 -7.63 5.95 -9.46
C CYS A 73 -8.19 6.64 -10.71
N ALA A 74 -7.34 6.93 -11.70
CA ALA A 74 -7.76 7.49 -12.99
C ALA A 74 -8.77 6.59 -13.73
N ASP A 75 -8.50 5.27 -13.80
CA ASP A 75 -9.40 4.28 -14.43
C ASP A 75 -10.79 4.24 -13.76
N ASN A 76 -10.92 4.67 -12.50
CA ASN A 76 -12.20 4.73 -11.76
C ASN A 76 -12.79 6.14 -11.69
N GLY A 77 -12.15 7.15 -12.30
CA GLY A 77 -12.60 8.54 -12.23
C GLY A 77 -12.54 9.15 -10.82
N TRP A 78 -11.63 8.69 -9.96
CA TRP A 78 -11.50 9.19 -8.59
C TRP A 78 -10.45 10.28 -8.48
N SER A 79 -10.75 11.28 -7.64
CA SER A 79 -9.75 12.25 -7.20
C SER A 79 -8.65 11.53 -6.45
N HIS A 80 -7.40 11.93 -6.69
CA HIS A 80 -6.24 11.18 -6.19
C HIS A 80 -5.21 12.13 -5.58
N LEU A 81 -4.90 11.90 -4.30
CA LEU A 81 -3.74 12.48 -3.63
C LEU A 81 -2.65 11.40 -3.44
N GLY A 82 -1.65 11.41 -4.32
CA GLY A 82 -0.50 10.51 -4.25
C GLY A 82 0.66 11.12 -3.45
N ILE A 83 1.07 10.45 -2.39
CA ILE A 83 2.22 10.83 -1.56
C ILE A 83 3.45 10.01 -1.97
N PHE A 84 4.37 10.72 -2.58
CA PHE A 84 5.63 10.21 -3.08
C PHE A 84 6.69 10.14 -1.98
N ALA A 85 7.58 9.13 -2.05
CA ALA A 85 8.75 9.03 -1.20
C ALA A 85 10.04 8.74 -2.00
N GLN A 86 11.11 9.48 -1.73
CA GLN A 86 12.45 9.22 -2.27
C GLN A 86 13.25 8.36 -1.28
N GLY A 87 12.87 7.09 -1.18
CA GLY A 87 13.53 6.08 -0.36
C GLY A 87 12.78 5.66 0.91
N PRO A 88 13.41 4.83 1.77
CA PRO A 88 12.81 4.17 2.93
C PRO A 88 12.61 5.13 4.12
N THR A 89 11.71 6.09 3.96
CA THR A 89 11.50 7.22 4.88
C THR A 89 10.36 7.02 5.86
N TRP A 90 9.42 6.08 5.59
CA TRP A 90 8.19 5.93 6.37
C TRP A 90 7.43 7.26 6.57
N PHE A 91 7.54 8.18 5.59
CA PHE A 91 6.89 9.50 5.64
C PHE A 91 7.26 10.32 6.88
N ARG A 92 8.42 10.02 7.48
CA ARG A 92 8.98 10.72 8.64
C ARG A 92 9.71 11.98 8.20
N ASP A 93 8.94 12.98 7.77
CA ASP A 93 9.42 14.32 7.45
C ASP A 93 8.46 15.36 8.01
N GLN A 94 8.96 16.26 8.86
CA GLN A 94 8.13 17.25 9.56
C GLN A 94 7.40 18.20 8.59
N ARG A 95 7.97 18.50 7.42
CA ARG A 95 7.31 19.37 6.43
C ARG A 95 6.13 18.68 5.77
N LEU A 96 6.28 17.39 5.45
CA LEU A 96 5.18 16.59 4.92
C LEU A 96 4.06 16.48 5.95
N ILE A 97 4.40 16.15 7.20
CA ILE A 97 3.43 16.05 8.29
C ILE A 97 2.66 17.36 8.45
N HIS A 98 3.36 18.48 8.57
CA HIS A 98 2.72 19.78 8.74
C HIS A 98 1.86 20.17 7.52
N TRP A 99 2.31 19.85 6.31
CA TRP A 99 1.51 20.09 5.11
C TRP A 99 0.21 19.27 5.10
N MET A 100 0.27 17.99 5.50
CA MET A 100 -0.93 17.14 5.61
C MET A 100 -1.91 17.68 6.67
N GLU A 101 -1.41 18.19 7.79
CA GLU A 101 -2.22 18.88 8.81
C GLU A 101 -2.85 20.16 8.27
N GLN A 102 -2.10 20.97 7.53
CA GLN A 102 -2.63 22.16 6.87
C GLN A 102 -3.73 21.83 5.86
N GLN A 103 -3.61 20.73 5.11
CA GLN A 103 -4.69 20.28 4.22
C GLN A 103 -5.96 19.96 5.01
N ARG A 104 -5.85 19.25 6.14
CA ARG A 104 -6.98 19.02 7.05
C ARG A 104 -7.57 20.33 7.54
N ASP A 105 -6.74 21.22 8.09
CA ASP A 105 -7.19 22.47 8.70
C ASP A 105 -7.83 23.43 7.68
N ALA A 106 -7.46 23.30 6.40
CA ALA A 106 -8.06 24.02 5.28
C ALA A 106 -9.36 23.37 4.75
N GLY A 107 -9.81 22.26 5.32
CA GLY A 107 -11.02 21.54 4.88
C GLY A 107 -10.85 20.76 3.59
N PHE A 108 -9.62 20.45 3.15
CA PHE A 108 -9.38 19.72 1.89
C PHE A 108 -10.12 18.37 1.86
N PHE A 109 -10.02 17.59 2.93
CA PHE A 109 -10.65 16.27 3.00
C PHE A 109 -12.19 16.36 3.10
N ASP A 110 -12.71 17.42 3.69
CA ASP A 110 -14.17 17.66 3.85
C ASP A 110 -14.84 18.02 2.52
N GLY A 111 -14.06 18.38 1.50
CA GLY A 111 -14.54 18.63 0.14
C GLY A 111 -14.97 17.38 -0.62
N PHE A 112 -14.85 16.17 -0.04
CA PHE A 112 -15.18 14.91 -0.70
C PHE A 112 -16.24 14.12 0.07
N ASP A 113 -17.18 13.49 -0.66
CA ASP A 113 -18.23 12.65 -0.08
C ASP A 113 -17.62 11.44 0.66
N ARG A 114 -16.50 10.94 0.15
CA ARG A 114 -15.80 9.75 0.63
C ARG A 114 -14.30 9.92 0.49
N VAL A 115 -13.57 9.48 1.52
CA VAL A 115 -12.10 9.45 1.51
C VAL A 115 -11.60 8.04 1.81
N ALA A 116 -10.60 7.59 1.05
CA ALA A 116 -9.95 6.31 1.30
C ALA A 116 -8.42 6.42 1.35
N PHE A 117 -7.79 5.82 2.36
CA PHE A 117 -6.34 5.78 2.51
C PHE A 117 -5.82 4.39 2.15
N CYS A 118 -4.87 4.30 1.22
CA CYS A 118 -4.40 3.03 0.68
C CYS A 118 -2.86 2.94 0.66
N GLY A 119 -2.32 1.78 0.99
CA GLY A 119 -0.88 1.55 0.82
C GLY A 119 -0.39 0.16 1.19
N THR A 120 0.86 -0.13 0.89
CA THR A 120 1.50 -1.42 1.21
C THR A 120 2.85 -1.25 1.89
N SER A 121 3.13 -2.07 2.91
CA SER A 121 4.37 -2.03 3.70
C SER A 121 4.60 -0.63 4.27
N MET A 122 5.66 0.07 3.88
CA MET A 122 5.87 1.49 4.19
C MET A 122 4.67 2.38 3.84
N GLY A 123 4.05 2.20 2.67
CA GLY A 123 2.84 2.94 2.29
C GLY A 123 1.63 2.56 3.15
N GLY A 124 1.59 1.32 3.66
CA GLY A 124 0.56 0.87 4.58
C GLY A 124 0.67 1.57 5.93
N PHE A 125 1.88 1.85 6.41
CA PHE A 125 2.10 2.73 7.56
C PHE A 125 1.50 4.12 7.29
N GLY A 126 1.85 4.76 6.16
CA GLY A 126 1.30 6.07 5.81
C GLY A 126 -0.24 6.09 5.77
N ALA A 127 -0.85 5.05 5.18
CA ALA A 127 -2.30 4.93 5.12
C ALA A 127 -2.96 4.77 6.49
N LEU A 128 -2.42 3.92 7.38
CA LEU A 128 -2.95 3.75 8.73
C LEU A 128 -2.77 5.00 9.59
N THR A 129 -1.64 5.68 9.43
CA THR A 129 -1.25 6.81 10.28
C THR A 129 -1.98 8.10 9.91
N PHE A 130 -2.05 8.44 8.63
CA PHE A 130 -2.63 9.73 8.19
C PHE A 130 -4.15 9.67 7.97
N CYS A 131 -4.78 8.51 8.14
CA CYS A 131 -6.24 8.41 8.00
C CYS A 131 -7.01 9.26 9.01
N ASP A 132 -6.40 9.56 10.17
CA ASP A 132 -6.97 10.42 11.21
C ASP A 132 -7.21 11.86 10.76
N LEU A 133 -6.58 12.29 9.67
CA LEU A 133 -6.81 13.60 9.06
C LEU A 133 -8.17 13.71 8.36
N SER A 134 -8.86 12.59 8.14
CA SER A 134 -10.19 12.54 7.55
C SER A 134 -11.03 11.51 8.32
N PRO A 135 -11.72 11.93 9.39
CA PRO A 135 -12.61 11.05 10.15
C PRO A 135 -13.62 10.35 9.23
N ASN A 136 -13.99 9.12 9.58
CA ASN A 136 -14.85 8.23 8.80
C ASN A 136 -14.26 7.74 7.46
N ALA A 137 -12.98 7.98 7.19
CA ALA A 137 -12.33 7.42 6.01
C ALA A 137 -12.29 5.88 6.03
N THR A 138 -12.21 5.28 4.83
CA THR A 138 -11.91 3.85 4.66
C THR A 138 -10.41 3.64 4.49
N VAL A 139 -9.82 2.69 5.20
CA VAL A 139 -8.39 2.38 5.08
C VAL A 139 -8.20 0.98 4.53
N ILE A 140 -7.30 0.82 3.56
CA ILE A 140 -6.82 -0.50 3.13
C ILE A 140 -5.29 -0.56 3.11
N ALA A 141 -4.74 -1.35 4.06
CA ALA A 141 -3.31 -1.49 4.27
C ALA A 141 -2.85 -2.93 4.01
N PHE A 142 -1.84 -3.10 3.17
CA PHE A 142 -1.28 -4.41 2.81
C PHE A 142 0.08 -4.63 3.47
N SER A 143 0.14 -5.59 4.39
CA SER A 143 1.31 -5.95 5.23
C SER A 143 2.00 -4.72 5.85
N PRO A 144 1.25 -3.83 6.53
CA PRO A 144 1.80 -2.60 7.10
C PRO A 144 2.73 -2.90 8.28
N GLN A 145 3.69 -2.00 8.49
CA GLN A 145 4.23 -1.77 9.83
C GLN A 145 3.36 -0.71 10.51
N THR A 146 3.18 -0.81 11.81
CA THR A 146 2.44 0.19 12.61
C THR A 146 3.35 1.27 13.20
N THR A 147 4.64 0.97 13.40
CA THR A 147 5.70 1.91 13.72
C THR A 147 7.05 1.23 13.46
N LEU A 148 8.15 1.97 13.40
CA LEU A 148 9.51 1.41 13.52
C LEU A 148 10.30 2.00 14.69
N ALA A 149 9.62 2.72 15.59
CA ALA A 149 10.20 3.23 16.83
C ALA A 149 10.75 2.06 17.68
N ALA A 150 12.03 2.12 18.03
CA ALA A 150 12.74 0.96 18.57
C ALA A 150 12.32 0.58 20.01
N ASP A 151 11.81 1.54 20.75
CA ASP A 151 11.20 1.41 22.07
C ASP A 151 9.84 0.71 22.02
N LEU A 152 9.03 0.97 20.99
CA LEU A 152 7.70 0.36 20.81
C LEU A 152 7.77 -1.03 20.15
N VAL A 153 8.66 -1.20 19.16
CA VAL A 153 8.81 -2.46 18.41
C VAL A 153 10.25 -2.97 18.43
N PRO A 154 10.80 -3.31 19.61
CA PRO A 154 12.19 -3.77 19.73
C PRO A 154 12.47 -5.06 18.95
N TRP A 155 11.43 -5.83 18.62
CA TRP A 155 11.48 -7.07 17.84
C TRP A 155 11.58 -6.82 16.32
N GLU A 156 11.25 -5.63 15.82
CA GLU A 156 11.32 -5.31 14.39
C GLU A 156 12.74 -4.91 13.99
N LYS A 157 13.39 -5.73 13.15
CA LYS A 157 14.78 -5.55 12.69
C LYS A 157 14.95 -5.54 11.17
N ARG A 158 13.86 -5.73 10.40
CA ARG A 158 13.90 -5.90 8.93
C ARG A 158 14.22 -4.59 8.21
N PHE A 159 13.81 -3.44 8.76
CA PHE A 159 13.80 -2.16 8.04
C PHE A 159 14.79 -1.14 8.62
N ASN A 160 16.09 -1.47 8.62
CA ASN A 160 17.12 -0.65 9.27
C ASN A 160 17.15 0.83 8.85
N LYS A 161 16.88 1.16 7.58
CA LYS A 161 16.85 2.56 7.13
C LYS A 161 15.61 3.31 7.65
N GLY A 162 14.44 2.65 7.67
CA GLY A 162 13.22 3.18 8.27
C GLY A 162 13.33 3.36 9.78
N ARG A 163 14.00 2.43 10.47
CA ARG A 163 14.28 2.52 11.92
C ARG A 163 15.19 3.68 12.32
N ARG A 164 15.99 4.23 11.38
CA ARG A 164 16.85 5.40 11.60
C ARG A 164 16.15 6.73 11.34
N GLN A 165 14.92 6.71 10.86
CA GLN A 165 14.14 7.93 10.68
C GLN A 165 13.75 8.53 12.04
N ASP A 166 13.29 9.78 12.03
CA ASP A 166 12.88 10.45 13.26
C ASP A 166 11.50 9.96 13.73
N TRP A 167 11.49 9.10 14.73
CA TRP A 167 10.28 8.56 15.35
C TRP A 167 9.76 9.42 16.52
N SER A 168 10.39 10.57 16.81
CA SER A 168 9.90 11.54 17.80
C SER A 168 8.85 12.52 17.24
N LEU A 169 8.78 12.68 15.91
CA LEU A 169 7.74 13.53 15.29
C LEU A 169 6.34 12.96 15.55
N ALA A 170 5.31 13.81 15.45
CA ALA A 170 3.91 13.39 15.43
C ALA A 170 3.66 12.27 14.40
N TYR A 171 2.56 11.54 14.54
CA TYR A 171 2.19 10.47 13.61
C TYR A 171 3.21 9.31 13.59
N SER A 172 3.90 9.06 14.71
CA SER A 172 4.95 8.04 14.84
C SER A 172 4.39 6.63 15.08
N ASP A 173 3.13 6.51 15.52
CA ASP A 173 2.50 5.23 15.81
C ASP A 173 1.10 5.14 15.21
N ALA A 174 0.96 4.33 14.16
CA ALA A 174 -0.31 4.10 13.49
C ALA A 174 -1.39 3.54 14.44
N ALA A 175 -1.00 2.86 15.52
CA ALA A 175 -1.95 2.33 16.50
C ALA A 175 -2.78 3.43 17.19
N GLU A 176 -2.25 4.65 17.26
CA GLU A 176 -2.93 5.80 17.89
C GLU A 176 -3.89 6.54 16.94
N HIS A 177 -3.80 6.30 15.63
CA HIS A 177 -4.45 7.12 14.60
C HIS A 177 -5.58 6.42 13.83
N THR A 178 -5.87 5.15 14.14
CA THR A 178 -6.86 4.38 13.38
C THR A 178 -8.29 4.47 13.95
N ALA A 179 -8.48 5.06 15.13
CA ALA A 179 -9.76 5.04 15.84
C ALA A 179 -10.88 5.84 15.15
N SER A 180 -10.53 6.93 14.44
CA SER A 180 -11.49 7.80 13.76
C SER A 180 -11.93 7.29 12.38
N ALA A 181 -11.23 6.29 11.82
CA ALA A 181 -11.59 5.69 10.54
C ALA A 181 -12.86 4.83 10.66
N ALA A 182 -13.70 4.85 9.62
CA ALA A 182 -14.92 4.04 9.61
C ALA A 182 -14.62 2.54 9.54
N GLN A 183 -13.67 2.16 8.68
CA GLN A 183 -13.24 0.78 8.50
C GLN A 183 -11.76 0.73 8.14
N VAL A 184 -11.01 -0.17 8.76
CA VAL A 184 -9.58 -0.38 8.52
C VAL A 184 -9.34 -1.83 8.11
N PHE A 185 -9.27 -2.07 6.80
CA PHE A 185 -8.94 -3.38 6.24
C PHE A 185 -7.43 -3.60 6.26
N VAL A 186 -6.99 -4.63 7.00
CA VAL A 186 -5.56 -4.95 7.13
C VAL A 186 -5.29 -6.31 6.51
N VAL A 187 -4.65 -6.33 5.34
CA VAL A 187 -4.34 -7.56 4.61
C VAL A 187 -2.91 -8.00 4.92
N TYR A 188 -2.75 -9.11 5.63
CA TYR A 188 -1.43 -9.65 6.01
C TYR A 188 -1.43 -11.18 5.97
N ASP A 189 -0.24 -11.79 5.89
CA ASP A 189 -0.11 -13.24 5.99
C ASP A 189 0.08 -13.66 7.46
N PRO A 190 -0.86 -14.39 8.08
CA PRO A 190 -0.73 -14.83 9.47
C PRO A 190 0.40 -15.84 9.69
N PHE A 191 1.08 -16.30 8.64
CA PHE A 191 2.28 -17.13 8.74
C PHE A 191 3.56 -16.33 8.97
N LEU A 192 3.51 -15.00 8.99
CA LEU A 192 4.65 -14.13 9.25
C LEU A 192 4.53 -13.44 10.60
N ASN A 193 5.16 -14.01 11.63
CA ASN A 193 5.05 -13.53 13.02
C ASN A 193 5.39 -12.03 13.18
N LEU A 194 6.38 -11.51 12.45
CA LEU A 194 6.73 -10.08 12.55
C LEU A 194 5.63 -9.17 11.97
N ASP A 195 4.88 -9.61 10.96
CA ASP A 195 3.73 -8.87 10.46
C ASP A 195 2.55 -9.00 11.43
N VAL A 196 2.32 -10.21 11.98
CA VAL A 196 1.31 -10.47 13.01
C VAL A 196 1.50 -9.53 14.21
N HIS A 197 2.72 -9.41 14.74
CA HIS A 197 2.99 -8.51 15.86
C HIS A 197 2.70 -7.03 15.54
N HIS A 198 2.83 -6.58 14.29
CA HIS A 198 2.42 -5.22 13.93
C HIS A 198 0.90 -5.07 13.94
N ILE A 199 0.18 -6.08 13.45
CA ILE A 199 -1.28 -6.06 13.37
C ILE A 199 -1.90 -6.20 14.76
N ASP A 200 -1.31 -6.98 15.66
CA ASP A 200 -1.75 -7.13 17.04
C ASP A 200 -1.71 -5.81 17.85
N ARG A 201 -0.97 -4.80 17.38
CA ARG A 201 -0.95 -3.45 17.97
C ARG A 201 -2.19 -2.62 17.60
N LEU A 202 -2.94 -3.03 16.57
CA LEU A 202 -4.14 -2.33 16.13
C LEU A 202 -5.35 -2.83 16.92
N HIS A 203 -6.13 -1.90 17.47
CA HIS A 203 -7.29 -2.19 18.30
C HIS A 203 -8.48 -1.32 17.90
N GLY A 204 -9.68 -1.85 18.06
CA GLY A 204 -10.92 -1.16 17.72
C GLY A 204 -11.88 -2.07 16.94
N SER A 205 -13.18 -1.81 17.06
CA SER A 205 -14.22 -2.55 16.32
C SER A 205 -14.20 -2.26 14.81
N ASN A 206 -13.54 -1.18 14.40
CA ASN A 206 -13.35 -0.78 13.01
C ASN A 206 -12.16 -1.48 12.34
N ILE A 207 -11.30 -2.17 13.09
CA ILE A 207 -10.18 -2.93 12.54
C ILE A 207 -10.69 -4.27 11.98
N ILE A 208 -10.43 -4.52 10.70
CA ILE A 208 -10.89 -5.71 9.97
C ILE A 208 -9.66 -6.48 9.45
N PRO A 209 -9.16 -7.46 10.21
CA PRO A 209 -8.07 -8.33 9.77
C PRO A 209 -8.50 -9.21 8.59
N LEU A 210 -7.73 -9.19 7.52
CA LEU A 210 -7.93 -10.00 6.31
C LEU A 210 -6.74 -10.94 6.11
N HIS A 211 -6.92 -12.21 6.44
CA HIS A 211 -5.83 -13.20 6.42
C HIS A 211 -5.47 -13.64 5.00
N GLY A 212 -4.38 -13.09 4.48
CA GLY A 212 -3.72 -13.48 3.24
C GLY A 212 -2.87 -14.73 3.39
N PHE A 213 -3.48 -15.87 3.76
CA PHE A 213 -2.75 -17.13 4.01
C PHE A 213 -1.81 -17.52 2.85
N GLY A 214 -0.51 -17.51 3.10
CA GLY A 214 0.54 -17.84 2.13
C GLY A 214 0.84 -16.76 1.10
N LEU A 215 0.31 -15.54 1.25
CA LEU A 215 0.64 -14.40 0.39
C LEU A 215 1.99 -13.76 0.74
N GLY A 216 2.51 -14.02 1.95
CA GLY A 216 3.72 -13.42 2.48
C GLY A 216 3.64 -11.90 2.64
N HIS A 217 4.79 -11.28 2.95
CA HIS A 217 4.88 -9.84 3.23
C HIS A 217 4.54 -8.98 2.01
N ARG A 218 4.82 -9.48 0.81
CA ARG A 218 4.49 -8.80 -0.45
C ARG A 218 3.04 -9.07 -0.87
N SER A 219 2.10 -9.01 0.07
CA SER A 219 0.70 -9.42 -0.14
C SER A 219 0.04 -8.68 -1.31
N ALA A 220 0.23 -7.36 -1.43
CA ALA A 220 -0.26 -6.57 -2.57
C ALA A 220 0.31 -7.05 -3.92
N LEU A 221 1.60 -7.40 -3.98
CA LEU A 221 2.23 -7.93 -5.20
C LEU A 221 1.67 -9.30 -5.57
N VAL A 222 1.44 -10.18 -4.59
CA VAL A 222 0.85 -11.50 -4.86
C VAL A 222 -0.60 -11.33 -5.35
N LEU A 223 -1.39 -10.47 -4.72
CA LEU A 223 -2.75 -10.13 -5.19
C LEU A 223 -2.73 -9.53 -6.60
N ARG A 224 -1.74 -8.70 -6.93
CA ARG A 224 -1.57 -8.16 -8.28
C ARG A 224 -1.32 -9.27 -9.30
N ARG A 225 -0.46 -10.25 -8.99
CA ARG A 225 -0.23 -11.43 -9.86
C ARG A 225 -1.43 -12.36 -9.95
N MET A 226 -2.41 -12.23 -9.05
CA MET A 226 -3.68 -12.98 -9.09
C MET A 226 -4.79 -12.24 -9.82
N ASP A 227 -4.53 -11.02 -10.31
CA ASP A 227 -5.54 -10.07 -10.81
C ASP A 227 -6.63 -9.77 -9.76
N ARG A 228 -6.25 -9.79 -8.48
CA ARG A 228 -7.15 -9.53 -7.34
C ARG A 228 -6.88 -8.25 -6.59
N LEU A 229 -5.73 -7.59 -6.79
CA LEU A 229 -5.42 -6.34 -6.10
C LEU A 229 -6.44 -5.24 -6.42
N LYS A 230 -6.69 -4.97 -7.72
CA LYS A 230 -7.68 -3.97 -8.16
C LYS A 230 -9.09 -4.27 -7.62
N PRO A 231 -9.66 -5.49 -7.79
CA PRO A 231 -10.96 -5.82 -7.20
C PRO A 231 -11.03 -5.64 -5.68
N VAL A 232 -10.01 -6.06 -4.93
CA VAL A 232 -9.99 -5.90 -3.48
C VAL A 232 -9.98 -4.42 -3.08
N MET A 233 -9.11 -3.61 -3.70
CA MET A 233 -9.07 -2.17 -3.45
C MET A 233 -10.38 -1.48 -3.84
N GLN A 234 -10.94 -1.80 -5.00
CA GLN A 234 -12.18 -1.18 -5.47
C GLN A 234 -13.36 -1.49 -4.56
N GLN A 235 -13.49 -2.74 -4.10
CA GLN A 235 -14.52 -3.12 -3.14
C GLN A 235 -14.32 -2.43 -1.79
N ALA A 236 -13.08 -2.26 -1.32
CA ALA A 236 -12.81 -1.55 -0.08
C ALA A 236 -13.20 -0.08 -0.20
N ILE A 237 -12.69 0.62 -1.22
CA ILE A 237 -12.94 2.04 -1.46
C ILE A 237 -14.44 2.30 -1.64
N ASN A 238 -15.15 1.42 -2.35
CA ASN A 238 -16.59 1.52 -2.53
C ASN A 238 -17.42 1.12 -1.29
N GLY A 239 -16.81 0.62 -0.23
CA GLY A 239 -17.50 0.23 1.02
C GLY A 239 -18.25 -1.09 0.91
N THR A 240 -17.92 -1.93 -0.07
CA THR A 240 -18.58 -3.22 -0.33
C THR A 240 -17.72 -4.43 0.01
N LEU A 241 -16.46 -4.23 0.41
CA LEU A 241 -15.57 -5.32 0.80
C LEU A 241 -16.02 -5.95 2.12
N THR A 242 -16.16 -7.27 2.11
CA THR A 242 -16.37 -8.07 3.31
C THR A 242 -15.27 -9.13 3.45
N PRO A 243 -15.01 -9.66 4.66
CA PRO A 243 -14.10 -10.80 4.83
C PRO A 243 -14.47 -11.99 3.94
N ALA A 244 -15.76 -12.30 3.81
CA ALA A 244 -16.24 -13.38 2.96
C ALA A 244 -15.86 -13.18 1.48
N LEU A 245 -16.09 -11.97 0.94
CA LEU A 245 -15.71 -11.62 -0.43
C LEU A 245 -14.19 -11.67 -0.62
N PHE A 246 -13.42 -11.16 0.33
CA PHE A 246 -11.96 -11.26 0.31
C PHE A 246 -11.50 -12.72 0.21
N TYR A 247 -12.00 -13.59 1.10
CA TYR A 247 -11.61 -15.00 1.11
C TYR A 247 -12.04 -15.76 -0.15
N GLN A 248 -13.17 -15.39 -0.76
CA GLN A 248 -13.57 -15.91 -2.07
C GLN A 248 -12.59 -15.48 -3.16
N MET A 249 -12.22 -14.18 -3.22
CA MET A 249 -11.32 -13.63 -4.23
C MET A 249 -9.93 -14.27 -4.19
N ILE A 250 -9.39 -14.58 -3.00
CA ILE A 250 -8.01 -15.08 -2.87
C ILE A 250 -7.85 -16.59 -3.04
N ARG A 251 -8.89 -17.34 -3.44
CA ARG A 251 -8.80 -18.80 -3.63
C ARG A 251 -7.81 -19.21 -4.72
N ASN A 252 -7.65 -18.39 -5.76
CA ASN A 252 -6.71 -18.62 -6.86
C ASN A 252 -5.23 -18.37 -6.47
N ARG A 253 -4.92 -18.01 -5.22
CA ARG A 253 -3.52 -17.87 -4.74
C ARG A 253 -2.69 -19.13 -4.97
N LYS A 254 -3.34 -20.30 -4.92
CA LYS A 254 -2.75 -21.62 -5.16
C LYS A 254 -2.19 -21.82 -6.57
N ASP A 255 -2.43 -20.88 -7.48
CA ASP A 255 -1.93 -20.89 -8.86
C ASP A 255 -0.66 -20.04 -9.03
N ILE A 256 -0.29 -19.28 -8.01
CA ILE A 256 0.83 -18.33 -8.08
C ILE A 256 2.11 -18.97 -7.56
N TYR A 257 3.20 -18.81 -8.32
CA TYR A 257 4.51 -19.33 -7.91
C TYR A 257 5.01 -18.73 -6.59
N MET A 258 4.78 -17.43 -6.36
CA MET A 258 5.15 -16.79 -5.09
C MET A 258 4.41 -17.41 -3.90
N TYR A 259 3.12 -17.76 -4.04
CA TYR A 259 2.39 -18.49 -3.00
C TYR A 259 3.07 -19.84 -2.70
N ARG A 260 3.49 -20.57 -3.74
CA ARG A 260 4.24 -21.82 -3.55
C ARG A 260 5.53 -21.57 -2.77
N ALA A 261 6.33 -20.58 -3.17
CA ALA A 261 7.59 -20.27 -2.50
C ALA A 261 7.36 -19.90 -1.02
N ASN A 262 6.37 -19.04 -0.73
CA ASN A 262 6.03 -18.67 0.64
C ASN A 262 5.63 -19.88 1.51
N MET A 263 4.82 -20.78 0.96
CA MET A 263 4.40 -21.99 1.67
C MET A 263 5.54 -22.98 1.88
N GLU A 264 6.48 -23.09 0.93
CA GLU A 264 7.70 -23.90 1.11
C GLU A 264 8.55 -23.34 2.27
N SER A 265 8.81 -22.03 2.29
CA SER A 265 9.54 -21.39 3.39
C SER A 265 8.81 -21.54 4.73
N TYR A 266 7.48 -21.44 4.75
CA TYR A 266 6.68 -21.67 5.95
C TYR A 266 6.81 -23.11 6.48
N LEU A 267 6.77 -24.11 5.61
CA LEU A 267 6.93 -25.52 5.99
C LEU A 267 8.37 -25.83 6.43
N GLU A 268 9.36 -25.22 5.78
CA GLU A 268 10.77 -25.30 6.17
C GLU A 268 10.99 -24.77 7.59
N ALA A 269 10.49 -23.56 7.88
CA ALA A 269 10.58 -22.95 9.21
C ALA A 269 9.91 -23.77 10.32
N ARG A 270 9.01 -24.70 9.96
CA ARG A 270 8.34 -25.63 10.89
C ARG A 270 8.97 -27.03 10.93
N ASN A 271 10.12 -27.22 10.27
CA ASN A 271 10.79 -28.53 10.14
C ASN A 271 9.86 -29.61 9.58
N ARG A 272 9.11 -29.29 8.51
CA ARG A 272 8.19 -30.21 7.80
C ARG A 272 8.60 -30.45 6.33
N PRO A 273 9.84 -30.89 6.03
CA PRO A 273 10.31 -31.09 4.65
C PRO A 273 9.50 -32.14 3.88
N GLU A 274 8.94 -33.15 4.56
CA GLU A 274 8.08 -34.17 3.98
C GLU A 274 6.81 -33.57 3.36
N LEU A 275 6.21 -32.58 4.03
CA LEU A 275 5.01 -31.89 3.53
C LEU A 275 5.32 -31.02 2.31
N GLN A 276 6.56 -30.52 2.17
CA GLN A 276 6.95 -29.75 0.99
C GLN A 276 6.90 -30.61 -0.28
N ILE A 277 7.26 -31.89 -0.21
CA ILE A 277 7.21 -32.81 -1.35
C ILE A 277 5.76 -32.96 -1.85
N PHE A 278 4.83 -33.24 -0.93
CA PHE A 278 3.41 -33.35 -1.25
C PHE A 278 2.83 -32.04 -1.77
N PHE A 279 3.21 -30.91 -1.16
CA PHE A 279 2.77 -29.59 -1.58
C PHE A 279 3.25 -29.24 -2.99
N ARG A 280 4.54 -29.50 -3.30
CA ARG A 280 5.12 -29.33 -4.65
C ARG A 280 4.40 -30.17 -5.68
N ALA A 281 4.13 -31.44 -5.37
CA ALA A 281 3.40 -32.35 -6.25
C ALA A 281 1.96 -31.85 -6.51
N ALA A 282 1.24 -31.44 -5.47
CA ALA A 282 -0.11 -30.88 -5.58
C ALA A 282 -0.14 -29.60 -6.42
N PHE A 283 0.81 -28.68 -6.21
CA PHE A 283 0.94 -27.45 -6.99
C PHE A 283 1.19 -27.75 -8.47
N ARG A 284 2.10 -28.69 -8.79
CA ARG A 284 2.37 -29.12 -10.17
C ARG A 284 1.13 -29.73 -10.82
N ARG A 285 0.41 -30.61 -10.10
CA ARG A 285 -0.84 -31.23 -10.59
C ARG A 285 -1.89 -30.18 -10.93
N ARG A 286 -2.10 -29.20 -10.04
CA ARG A 286 -3.03 -28.08 -10.25
C ARG A 286 -2.66 -27.20 -11.45
N ARG A 287 -1.37 -26.89 -11.64
CA ARG A 287 -0.92 -26.13 -12.81
C ARG A 287 -1.17 -26.89 -14.12
N LYS A 288 -0.92 -28.21 -14.14
CA LYS A 288 -1.20 -29.05 -15.31
C LYS A 288 -2.70 -29.07 -15.64
N SER A 289 -3.57 -29.27 -14.64
CA SER A 289 -5.02 -29.30 -14.88
C SER A 289 -5.54 -27.97 -15.44
N ARG A 290 -5.01 -26.84 -14.97
CA ARG A 290 -5.38 -25.51 -15.47
C ARG A 290 -4.85 -25.18 -16.87
N ALA A 291 -3.76 -25.81 -17.30
CA ALA A 291 -3.24 -25.62 -18.66
C ALA A 291 -4.00 -26.45 -19.70
N ALA A 292 -4.80 -27.43 -19.26
CA ALA A 292 -5.62 -28.30 -20.09
C ALA A 292 -7.09 -27.84 -20.20
N THR A 293 -7.44 -26.72 -19.55
CA THR A 293 -8.77 -26.07 -19.58
C THR A 293 -8.63 -24.72 -20.25
#